data_AF-A0A0R1TX39-F1
#
_entry.id   AF-A0A0R1TX39-F1
#
_cell.length_a   1.000
_cell.length_b   1.000
_cell.length_c   1.000
_cell.angle_alpha   90.00
_cell.angle_beta   90.00
_cell.angle_gamma   90.00
#
_symmetry.space_group_name_H-M   'P 1'
#
loop_
_entity.id
_entity.type
_entity.pdbx_description
1 polymer ?
#
loop_
_entity_poly.entity_id
_entity_poly.type
_entity_poly.pdbx_seq_one_letter_code
_entity_poly.pdbx_strand_id
1 'polypeptide(L)'
;MADESVTIYAYDSDLNWLGQREGDGTKLQPGESLLPYIVVYGINADSKELGPTKVVRNDYTVGDDETTVAPTPGLYTPITWDGKAWQGTDEATYQARVDAEAAQYLADHPVTPSATDTAIAQLAYQRMQDQATISDLQAQNAQIAYQLMTVQGGTK
;
A
#
# COMPACT_ATOMS: atom_id res chain seq x y z
N MET A 1 -20.17 -35.00 -32.99
CA MET A 1 -19.24 -33.87 -33.17
C MET A 1 -18.95 -33.35 -31.78
N ALA A 2 -17.68 -33.25 -31.39
CA ALA A 2 -17.33 -32.78 -30.05
C ALA A 2 -17.73 -31.31 -29.94
N ASP A 3 -18.54 -31.00 -28.93
CA ASP A 3 -18.96 -29.64 -28.62
C ASP A 3 -17.74 -28.91 -28.06
N GLU A 4 -17.14 -28.00 -28.84
CA GLU A 4 -15.99 -27.22 -28.39
C GLU A 4 -16.48 -26.18 -27.38
N SER A 5 -16.42 -26.52 -26.10
CA SER A 5 -16.67 -25.58 -25.01
C SER A 5 -15.63 -24.47 -25.04
N VAL A 6 -16.07 -23.24 -25.31
CA VAL A 6 -15.19 -22.06 -25.25
C VAL A 6 -15.28 -21.45 -23.86
N THR A 7 -14.14 -21.38 -23.18
CA THR A 7 -14.01 -20.69 -21.89
C THR A 7 -13.55 -19.27 -22.14
N ILE A 8 -14.33 -18.29 -21.68
CA ILE A 8 -14.00 -16.87 -21.80
C ILE A 8 -13.54 -16.36 -20.43
N TYR A 9 -12.38 -15.72 -20.42
CA TYR A 9 -11.75 -15.14 -19.24
C TYR A 9 -11.88 -13.62 -19.30
N ALA A 10 -12.32 -13.01 -18.21
CA ALA A 10 -12.45 -11.56 -18.07
C ALA A 10 -11.31 -11.00 -17.21
N TYR A 11 -10.74 -9.89 -17.68
CA TYR A 11 -9.70 -9.14 -16.98
C TYR A 11 -10.04 -7.64 -17.03
N ASP A 12 -9.57 -6.87 -16.05
CA ASP A 12 -9.63 -5.40 -16.10
C ASP A 12 -8.52 -4.82 -17.01
N SER A 13 -8.47 -3.49 -17.11
CA SER A 13 -7.47 -2.77 -17.90
C SER A 13 -6.03 -2.95 -17.38
N ASP A 14 -5.87 -3.34 -16.12
CA ASP A 14 -4.60 -3.61 -15.47
C ASP A 14 -4.26 -5.12 -15.46
N LEU A 15 -5.03 -5.92 -16.21
CA LEU A 15 -4.92 -7.36 -16.36
C LEU A 15 -5.19 -8.17 -15.08
N ASN A 16 -5.89 -7.61 -14.09
CA ASN A 16 -6.35 -8.38 -12.94
C ASN A 16 -7.52 -9.26 -13.34
N TRP A 17 -7.52 -10.50 -12.85
CA TRP A 17 -8.56 -11.47 -13.16
C TRP A 17 -9.89 -11.09 -12.52
N LEU A 18 -10.93 -10.97 -13.36
CA LEU A 18 -12.28 -10.61 -12.93
C LEU A 18 -13.24 -11.81 -12.88
N GLY A 19 -12.91 -12.91 -13.56
CA GLY A 19 -13.75 -14.11 -13.58
C GLY A 19 -13.62 -14.92 -14.87
N GLN A 20 -14.31 -16.06 -14.94
CA GLN A 20 -14.44 -16.86 -16.15
C GLN A 20 -15.87 -17.41 -16.32
N ARG A 21 -16.28 -17.65 -17.57
CA ARG A 21 -17.52 -18.38 -17.89
C ARG A 21 -17.25 -19.45 -18.94
N GLU A 22 -17.81 -20.63 -18.74
CA GLU A 22 -17.96 -21.66 -19.78
C GLU A 22 -19.24 -21.40 -20.59
N GLY A 23 -19.10 -21.23 -21.91
CA GLY A 23 -20.21 -21.00 -22.84
C GLY A 23 -20.62 -22.29 -23.56
N ASP A 24 -21.92 -22.44 -23.81
CA ASP A 24 -22.57 -23.58 -24.49
C ASP A 24 -22.43 -23.57 -26.02
N GLY A 25 -21.31 -23.04 -26.55
CA GLY A 25 -21.05 -23.04 -27.99
C GLY A 25 -21.86 -22.03 -28.82
N THR A 26 -22.70 -21.19 -28.22
CA THR A 26 -23.35 -20.09 -28.95
C THR A 26 -22.34 -18.97 -29.25
N LYS A 27 -21.83 -18.96 -30.49
CA LYS A 27 -20.94 -17.92 -31.01
C LYS A 27 -21.61 -16.54 -30.88
N LEU A 28 -20.96 -15.60 -30.20
CA LEU A 28 -21.34 -14.18 -30.16
C LEU A 28 -21.53 -13.67 -31.60
N GLN A 29 -22.67 -13.05 -31.89
CA GLN A 29 -22.90 -12.50 -33.22
C GLN A 29 -22.11 -11.19 -33.41
N PRO A 30 -21.63 -10.89 -34.63
CA PRO A 30 -20.96 -9.62 -34.91
C PRO A 30 -21.88 -8.43 -34.61
N GLY A 31 -21.59 -7.67 -33.54
CA GLY A 31 -22.39 -6.54 -33.07
C GLY A 31 -23.02 -6.72 -31.68
N GLU A 32 -22.95 -7.91 -31.08
CA GLU A 32 -23.29 -8.10 -29.67
C GLU A 32 -22.16 -7.58 -28.76
N SER A 33 -22.47 -6.57 -27.95
CA SER A 33 -21.56 -6.06 -26.92
C SER A 33 -21.52 -7.01 -25.73
N LEU A 34 -20.32 -7.29 -25.20
CA LEU A 34 -20.10 -8.02 -23.95
C LEU A 34 -20.63 -7.30 -22.69
N LEU A 35 -21.36 -6.19 -22.83
CA LEU A 35 -21.84 -5.40 -21.71
C LEU A 35 -23.36 -5.54 -21.49
N PRO A 36 -23.90 -6.73 -21.12
CA PRO A 36 -25.22 -6.80 -20.53
C PRO A 36 -25.20 -6.43 -19.03
N TYR A 37 -24.09 -5.88 -18.51
CA TYR A 37 -23.91 -5.54 -17.10
C TYR A 37 -23.40 -4.11 -16.88
N ILE A 38 -23.86 -3.49 -15.81
CA ILE A 38 -23.45 -2.17 -15.30
C ILE A 38 -22.89 -2.32 -13.88
N VAL A 39 -22.03 -1.38 -13.48
CA VAL A 39 -21.57 -1.25 -12.09
C VAL A 39 -22.52 -0.29 -11.36
N VAL A 40 -22.99 -0.72 -10.19
CA VAL A 40 -23.81 0.08 -9.29
C VAL A 40 -23.08 0.22 -7.96
N TYR A 41 -22.93 1.44 -7.51
CA TYR A 41 -22.32 1.81 -6.24
C TYR A 41 -23.44 2.02 -5.21
N GLY A 42 -23.40 1.26 -4.12
CA GLY A 42 -24.28 1.49 -2.98
C GLY A 42 -23.89 2.75 -2.22
N ILE A 43 -24.88 3.37 -1.59
CA ILE A 43 -24.72 4.52 -0.71
C ILE A 43 -25.33 4.11 0.63
N ASN A 44 -24.57 4.26 1.72
CA ASN A 44 -25.12 4.02 3.05
C ASN A 44 -26.26 5.01 3.31
N ALA A 45 -27.46 4.53 3.65
CA ALA A 45 -28.64 5.37 3.83
C ALA A 45 -28.44 6.45 4.91
N ASP A 46 -27.70 6.14 5.97
CA ASP A 46 -27.47 7.02 7.12
C ASP A 46 -26.26 7.93 6.92
N SER A 47 -25.09 7.35 6.60
CA SER A 47 -23.84 8.12 6.50
C SER A 47 -23.61 8.77 5.14
N LYS A 48 -24.38 8.36 4.12
CA LYS A 48 -24.16 8.70 2.70
C LYS A 48 -22.79 8.29 2.16
N GLU A 49 -22.06 7.45 2.90
CA GLU A 49 -20.76 6.94 2.49
C GLU A 49 -20.90 5.88 1.41
N LEU A 50 -19.83 5.71 0.62
CA LEU A 50 -19.68 4.64 -0.34
C LEU A 50 -19.90 3.30 0.34
N GLY A 51 -20.99 2.64 -0.04
CA GLY A 51 -21.34 1.30 0.38
C GLY A 51 -20.80 0.24 -0.59
N PRO A 52 -21.33 -0.99 -0.50
CA PRO A 52 -20.93 -2.09 -1.38
C PRO A 52 -21.18 -1.78 -2.85
N THR A 53 -20.21 -2.14 -3.70
CA THR A 53 -20.34 -2.08 -5.15
C THR A 53 -20.81 -3.42 -5.70
N LYS A 54 -21.70 -3.40 -6.70
CA LYS A 54 -22.21 -4.60 -7.35
C LYS A 54 -22.20 -4.46 -8.87
N VAL A 55 -22.03 -5.59 -9.55
CA VAL A 55 -22.20 -5.71 -11.00
C VAL A 55 -23.55 -6.35 -11.24
N VAL A 56 -24.43 -5.64 -11.93
CA VAL A 56 -25.82 -6.03 -12.20
C VAL A 56 -26.11 -5.97 -13.67
N ARG A 57 -27.20 -6.58 -14.14
CA ARG A 57 -27.56 -6.50 -15.55
C ARG A 57 -27.95 -5.07 -15.95
N ASN A 58 -27.83 -4.74 -17.22
CA ASN A 58 -28.13 -3.40 -17.74
C ASN A 58 -29.63 -3.03 -17.67
N ASP A 59 -30.51 -4.02 -17.46
CA ASP A 59 -31.94 -3.80 -17.19
C ASP A 59 -32.26 -3.57 -15.70
N TYR A 60 -31.24 -3.50 -14.85
CA TYR A 60 -31.39 -3.24 -13.42
C TYR A 60 -31.91 -1.82 -13.14
N THR A 61 -32.87 -1.73 -12.21
CA THR A 61 -33.39 -0.45 -11.72
C THR A 61 -32.61 0.01 -10.50
N VAL A 62 -31.89 1.13 -10.64
CA VAL A 62 -31.10 1.75 -9.56
C VAL A 62 -32.04 2.27 -8.46
N GLY A 63 -31.78 1.85 -7.22
CA GLY A 63 -32.54 2.31 -6.04
C GLY A 63 -32.11 3.70 -5.56
N ASP A 64 -32.84 4.25 -4.59
CA ASP A 64 -32.58 5.60 -4.04
C ASP A 64 -31.25 5.71 -3.29
N ASP A 65 -30.76 4.58 -2.75
CA ASP A 65 -29.47 4.46 -2.06
C ASP A 65 -28.38 3.88 -2.98
N GLU A 66 -28.49 4.13 -4.29
CA GLU A 66 -27.58 3.60 -5.30
C GLU A 66 -27.29 4.63 -6.39
N THR A 67 -26.13 4.48 -7.04
CA THR A 67 -25.77 5.30 -8.22
C THR A 67 -24.92 4.50 -9.20
N THR A 68 -25.01 4.83 -10.49
CA THR A 68 -24.10 4.31 -11.52
C THR A 68 -22.89 5.22 -11.74
N VAL A 69 -22.82 6.35 -11.03
CA VAL A 69 -21.71 7.29 -11.12
C VAL A 69 -20.56 6.77 -10.26
N ALA A 70 -19.40 6.55 -10.85
CA ALA A 70 -18.21 6.10 -10.14
C ALA A 70 -17.59 7.23 -9.29
N PRO A 71 -17.00 6.91 -8.12
CA PRO A 71 -16.14 7.84 -7.39
C PRO A 71 -15.00 8.34 -8.27
N THR A 72 -14.72 9.65 -8.15
CA THR A 72 -13.56 10.24 -8.82
C THR A 72 -12.29 9.60 -8.26
N PRO A 73 -11.30 9.23 -9.11
CA PRO A 73 -10.01 8.77 -8.62
C PRO A 73 -9.33 9.83 -7.73
N GLY A 74 -8.64 9.38 -6.68
CA GLY A 74 -7.89 10.26 -5.77
C GLY A 74 -8.71 10.85 -4.61
N LEU A 75 -9.94 10.37 -4.38
CA LEU A 75 -10.69 10.69 -3.16
C LEU A 75 -10.21 9.82 -1.99
N TYR A 76 -10.00 10.43 -0.83
CA TYR A 76 -9.65 9.71 0.40
C TYR A 76 -10.88 9.44 1.25
N THR A 77 -10.85 8.34 2.01
CA THR A 77 -12.00 7.93 2.84
C THR A 77 -12.15 8.79 4.10
N PRO A 78 -13.38 8.95 4.62
CA PRO A 78 -14.65 8.49 4.07
C PRO A 78 -15.01 9.20 2.75
N ILE A 79 -15.61 8.46 1.82
CA ILE A 79 -16.09 8.96 0.53
C ILE A 79 -17.61 9.00 0.60
N THR A 80 -18.22 10.16 0.42
CA THR A 80 -19.67 10.38 0.53
C THR A 80 -20.30 10.84 -0.78
N TRP A 81 -21.56 10.48 -1.02
CA TRP A 81 -22.34 10.92 -2.18
C TRP A 81 -23.29 12.07 -1.82
N ASP A 82 -23.22 13.18 -2.54
CA ASP A 82 -24.08 14.36 -2.32
C ASP A 82 -25.35 14.39 -3.19
N GLY A 83 -25.60 13.33 -3.97
CA GLY A 83 -26.68 13.29 -4.98
C GLY A 83 -26.20 13.61 -6.41
N LYS A 84 -25.00 14.17 -6.56
CA LYS A 84 -24.45 14.61 -7.85
C LYS A 84 -23.00 14.19 -8.06
N ALA A 85 -22.18 14.22 -7.02
CA ALA A 85 -20.76 13.92 -7.04
C ALA A 85 -20.33 13.19 -5.76
N TRP A 86 -19.26 12.41 -5.91
CA TRP A 86 -18.56 11.83 -4.78
C TRP A 86 -17.60 12.85 -4.18
N GLN A 87 -17.63 12.97 -2.85
CA GLN A 87 -16.75 13.82 -2.06
C GLN A 87 -15.92 12.94 -1.15
N GLY A 88 -14.60 13.08 -1.22
CA GLY A 88 -13.68 12.45 -0.28
C GLY A 88 -13.24 13.44 0.79
N THR A 89 -12.60 12.91 1.83
CA THR A 89 -11.79 13.72 2.74
C THR A 89 -10.52 14.20 2.03
N ASP A 90 -9.96 15.33 2.45
CA ASP A 90 -8.67 15.78 1.94
C ASP A 90 -7.51 14.90 2.46
N GLU A 91 -6.43 14.81 1.70
CA GLU A 91 -5.29 13.94 2.02
C GLU A 91 -4.70 14.22 3.41
N ALA A 92 -4.61 15.49 3.81
CA ALA A 92 -4.02 15.86 5.09
C ALA A 92 -4.88 15.37 6.26
N THR A 93 -6.20 15.54 6.17
CA THR A 93 -7.14 15.01 7.17
C THR A 93 -7.14 13.48 7.19
N TYR A 94 -7.06 12.82 6.03
CA TYR A 94 -6.93 11.37 5.94
C TYR A 94 -5.65 10.88 6.63
N GLN A 95 -4.50 11.49 6.30
CA GLN A 95 -3.21 11.11 6.86
C GLN A 95 -3.16 11.34 8.36
N ALA A 96 -3.69 12.46 8.86
CA ALA A 96 -3.77 12.73 10.28
C ALA A 96 -4.60 11.67 11.04
N ARG A 97 -5.68 11.17 10.43
CA ARG A 97 -6.46 10.06 11.01
C ARG A 97 -5.64 8.77 11.03
N VAL A 98 -5.01 8.41 9.92
CA VAL A 98 -4.17 7.19 9.82
C VAL A 98 -3.03 7.23 10.85
N ASP A 99 -2.36 8.37 11.00
CA ASP A 99 -1.28 8.56 11.98
C ASP A 99 -1.79 8.42 13.41
N ALA A 100 -2.97 8.97 13.71
CA ALA A 100 -3.59 8.84 15.03
C ALA A 100 -3.99 7.39 15.33
N GLU A 101 -4.59 6.68 14.37
CA GLU A 101 -4.92 5.26 14.49
C GLU A 101 -3.67 4.39 14.69
N ALA A 102 -2.61 4.67 13.93
CA ALA A 102 -1.33 3.98 14.09
C ALA A 102 -0.71 4.23 15.48
N ALA A 103 -0.69 5.49 15.95
CA ALA A 103 -0.20 5.84 17.27
C ALA A 103 -0.99 5.13 18.38
N GLN A 104 -2.32 5.07 18.24
CA GLN A 104 -3.18 4.35 19.18
C GLN A 104 -2.92 2.84 19.14
N TYR A 105 -2.78 2.25 17.94
CA TYR A 105 -2.45 0.83 17.80
C TYR A 105 -1.12 0.47 18.49
N LEU A 106 -0.09 1.31 18.34
CA LEU A 106 1.20 1.12 19.01
C LEU A 106 1.09 1.24 20.54
N ALA A 107 0.23 2.13 21.04
CA ALA A 107 -0.02 2.27 22.47
C ALA A 107 -0.74 1.04 23.05
N ASP A 108 -1.71 0.49 22.31
CA ASP A 108 -2.48 -0.69 22.71
C ASP A 108 -1.69 -2.00 22.53
N HIS A 109 -0.73 -2.02 21.60
CA HIS A 109 0.13 -3.16 21.28
C HIS A 109 1.61 -2.80 21.46
N PRO A 110 2.05 -2.56 22.71
CA PRO A 110 3.42 -2.16 22.98
C PRO A 110 4.38 -3.24 22.49
N VAL A 111 5.25 -2.87 21.56
CA VAL A 111 6.34 -3.73 21.12
C VAL A 111 7.38 -3.76 22.23
N THR A 112 7.45 -4.88 22.95
CA THR A 112 8.51 -5.11 23.93
C THR A 112 9.70 -5.75 23.20
N PRO A 113 10.87 -5.09 23.15
CA PRO A 113 12.06 -5.68 22.54
C PRO A 113 12.38 -7.02 23.20
N SER A 114 12.72 -8.03 22.40
CA SER A 114 13.13 -9.31 22.97
C SER A 114 14.47 -9.18 23.69
N ALA A 115 14.81 -10.17 24.52
CA ALA A 115 16.14 -10.27 25.10
C ALA A 115 17.24 -10.29 24.02
N THR A 116 16.96 -10.93 22.87
CA THR A 116 17.86 -10.95 21.72
C THR A 116 18.04 -9.56 21.11
N ASP A 117 16.97 -8.79 20.91
CA ASP A 117 17.05 -7.43 20.35
C ASP A 117 17.88 -6.52 21.27
N THR A 118 17.67 -6.65 22.58
CA THR A 118 18.43 -5.91 23.59
C THR A 118 19.91 -6.29 23.56
N ALA A 119 20.22 -7.58 23.46
CA ALA A 119 21.61 -8.07 23.40
C ALA A 119 22.33 -7.63 22.13
N ILE A 120 21.65 -7.64 20.98
CA ILE A 120 22.19 -7.14 19.71
C ILE A 120 22.48 -5.65 19.80
N ALA A 121 21.55 -4.86 20.35
CA ALA A 121 21.74 -3.42 20.52
C ALA A 121 22.94 -3.09 21.44
N GLN A 122 23.08 -3.82 22.55
CA GLN A 122 24.22 -3.67 23.46
C GLN A 122 25.54 -4.04 22.78
N LEU A 123 25.57 -5.15 22.03
CA LEU A 123 26.76 -5.56 21.28
C LEU A 123 27.14 -4.52 20.21
N ALA A 124 26.17 -3.99 19.48
CA ALA A 124 26.39 -2.94 18.49
C ALA A 124 26.98 -1.67 19.13
N TYR A 125 26.46 -1.27 20.29
CA TYR A 125 26.99 -0.14 21.04
C TYR A 125 28.44 -0.36 21.52
N GLN A 126 28.74 -1.56 22.04
CA GLN A 126 30.11 -1.92 22.42
C GLN A 126 31.06 -1.85 21.22
N ARG A 127 30.67 -2.41 20.07
CA ARG A 127 31.46 -2.36 18.83
C ARG A 127 31.74 -0.94 18.39
N MET A 128 30.79 -0.03 18.54
CA MET A 128 30.97 1.39 18.22
C MET A 128 32.02 2.05 19.14
N GLN A 129 31.98 1.76 20.45
CA GLN A 129 32.99 2.26 21.40
C GLN A 129 34.38 1.70 21.12
N ASP A 130 34.47 0.39 20.82
CA ASP A 130 35.73 -0.25 20.46
C ASP A 130 36.32 0.39 19.20
N GLN A 131 35.48 0.65 18.19
CA GLN A 131 35.90 1.29 16.94
C GLN A 131 36.45 2.70 17.16
N ALA A 132 35.80 3.49 18.02
CA ALA A 132 36.29 4.83 18.40
C ALA A 132 37.66 4.74 19.08
N THR A 133 37.81 3.82 20.04
CA THR A 133 39.08 3.59 20.75
C THR A 133 40.21 3.16 19.80
N ILE A 134 39.91 2.27 18.85
CA ILE A 134 40.88 1.85 17.83
C ILE A 134 41.32 3.04 16.97
N SER A 135 40.38 3.88 16.55
CA SER A 135 40.69 5.07 15.75
C SER A 135 41.61 6.03 16.51
N ASP A 136 41.35 6.25 17.80
CA ASP A 136 42.17 7.12 18.64
C ASP A 136 43.59 6.57 18.81
N LEU A 137 43.72 5.26 19.03
CA LEU A 137 45.02 4.58 19.11
C LEU A 137 45.79 4.66 17.79
N GLN A 138 45.11 4.51 16.65
CA GLN A 138 45.72 4.68 15.33
C GLN A 138 46.22 6.12 15.12
N ALA A 139 45.46 7.12 15.52
CA ALA A 139 45.87 8.52 15.45
C ALA A 139 47.10 8.80 16.34
N GLN A 140 47.12 8.29 17.57
CA GLN A 140 48.27 8.39 18.47
C GLN A 140 49.51 7.71 17.89
N ASN A 141 49.37 6.49 17.36
CA ASN A 141 50.46 5.76 16.73
C ASN A 141 51.03 6.52 15.52
N ALA A 142 50.17 7.13 14.69
CA ALA A 142 50.59 7.95 13.56
C ALA A 142 51.39 9.19 14.02
N GLN A 143 50.98 9.85 15.10
CA GLN A 143 51.72 10.98 15.67
C GLN A 143 53.10 10.56 16.21
N ILE A 144 53.17 9.44 16.94
CA ILE A 144 54.44 8.91 17.47
C ILE A 144 55.39 8.53 16.33
N ALA A 145 54.88 7.87 15.27
CA ALA A 145 55.66 7.54 14.09
C ALA A 145 56.21 8.79 13.39
N TYR A 146 55.41 9.85 13.27
CA TYR A 146 55.85 11.13 12.71
C TYR A 146 56.95 11.79 13.55
N GLN A 147 56.83 11.77 14.88
CA GLN A 147 57.84 12.29 15.80
C GLN A 147 59.16 11.51 15.69
N LEU A 148 59.12 10.16 15.67
CA LEU A 148 60.31 9.33 15.49
C LEU A 148 61.03 9.63 14.16
N MET A 149 60.27 9.80 13.08
CA MET A 149 60.83 10.07 11.76
C MET A 149 61.48 11.46 11.67
N THR A 150 60.87 12.47 12.29
CA THR A 150 61.41 13.85 12.32
C THR A 150 62.63 13.99 13.24
N VAL A 151 62.71 13.21 14.33
CA VAL A 151 63.87 13.19 15.23
C VAL A 151 65.06 12.44 14.61
N GLN A 152 64.84 11.37 13.85
CA GLN A 152 65.93 10.63 13.17
C GLN A 152 66.38 11.27 11.84
N GLY A 153 65.52 12.02 11.15
CA GLY A 153 65.86 12.72 9.91
C GLY A 153 66.61 14.05 10.10
N GLY A 154 66.63 14.59 11.33
CA GLY A 154 67.26 15.88 11.66
C GLY A 154 68.74 15.82 12.06
N THR A 155 69.33 14.64 12.17
CA THR A 155 70.78 14.47 12.37
C THR A 155 71.48 14.24 11.04
N LYS A 156 71.79 15.33 10.33
CA LYS A 156 72.93 15.44 9.42
C LYS A 156 73.54 16.83 9.53
#